data_AF-A0AAV5PCD4-F1
#
_entry.id   AF-A0AAV5PCD4-F1
#
_cell.length_a   1.000
_cell.length_b   1.000
_cell.length_c   1.000
_cell.angle_alpha   90.00
_cell.angle_beta   90.00
_cell.angle_gamma   90.00
#
_symmetry.space_group_name_H-M   'P 1'
#
loop_
_entity.id
_entity.type
_entity.pdbx_description
1 polymer ?
#
loop_
_entity_poly.entity_id
_entity_poly.type
_entity_poly.pdbx_seq_one_letter_code
_entity_poly.pdbx_strand_id
1 'polypeptide(L)'
;MAYFKDLMAFPVFFPQEEKDVKKYGDKQSVKLDQISFTVNKTATTAYNLYQSNKIDVLGLDSNLSKQFKGKKNYYSLSNGGTYYLELNEKNPNLANSNIRKAISLAINRENLIRILGGNNQVANTYTAKGLTEYYGENYTSMISSSAKDLYKYQQSKAKEYWQKGLSELGKSSLTLNLLTSDSDGGKKTGEALQSMLETQLPGLKLTVTSVPFKTRLARRENGQFQICGSDWIADFGDPISFLELLTSKNSSNYGSWKNSQYDKLIAASKNTNDQEKRLKDMSKAESILLDDVGVYYEDDAWLIRSNAKGWICKRSEWNFKEAYVTK
;
A
#
# COMPACT_ATOMS: atom_id res chain seq x y z
N MET A 1 -14.39 35.63 -13.65
CA MET A 1 -14.61 34.78 -14.83
C MET A 1 -13.29 34.09 -15.17
N ALA A 2 -13.32 32.90 -15.77
CA ALA A 2 -12.15 32.11 -16.21
C ALA A 2 -11.29 31.46 -15.09
N TYR A 3 -10.68 30.28 -15.28
CA TYR A 3 -10.98 29.15 -16.19
C TYR A 3 -10.14 27.94 -15.75
N PHE A 4 -10.76 26.79 -15.42
CA PHE A 4 -10.00 25.57 -15.13
C PHE A 4 -9.58 24.91 -16.45
N LYS A 5 -8.27 24.86 -16.74
CA LYS A 5 -7.71 24.03 -17.81
C LYS A 5 -7.03 22.79 -17.23
N ASP A 6 -7.45 21.65 -17.77
CA ASP A 6 -6.80 20.35 -17.78
C ASP A 6 -6.63 19.62 -16.43
N LEU A 7 -7.48 18.62 -16.17
CA LEU A 7 -7.14 17.46 -15.32
C LEU A 7 -8.12 16.27 -15.54
N MET A 8 -7.59 15.07 -15.83
CA MET A 8 -8.36 13.83 -15.99
C MET A 8 -7.78 12.61 -15.22
N ALA A 9 -8.68 11.87 -14.54
CA ALA A 9 -8.58 10.53 -13.91
C ALA A 9 -7.76 10.38 -12.59
N PHE A 10 -8.28 9.78 -11.48
CA PHE A 10 -9.56 9.01 -11.25
C PHE A 10 -10.00 8.98 -9.74
N PRO A 11 -10.99 8.15 -9.31
CA PRO A 11 -12.37 8.51 -9.00
C PRO A 11 -12.66 9.16 -7.62
N VAL A 12 -11.68 9.33 -6.71
CA VAL A 12 -11.92 9.92 -5.36
C VAL A 12 -11.70 11.43 -5.33
N PHE A 13 -10.91 11.96 -6.27
CA PHE A 13 -10.84 13.40 -6.57
C PHE A 13 -10.76 13.63 -8.08
N PHE A 14 -11.93 13.88 -8.69
CA PHE A 14 -12.04 14.65 -9.94
C PHE A 14 -12.57 16.06 -9.59
N PRO A 15 -12.39 17.07 -10.46
CA PRO A 15 -13.08 18.34 -10.30
C PRO A 15 -14.58 18.07 -10.43
N GLN A 16 -15.37 18.54 -9.46
CA GLN A 16 -16.78 18.76 -9.71
C GLN A 16 -16.90 19.68 -10.93
N GLU A 17 -17.77 19.34 -11.89
CA GLU A 17 -17.97 20.22 -13.03
C GLU A 17 -18.41 21.61 -12.56
N GLU A 18 -18.03 22.66 -13.28
CA GLU A 18 -18.36 24.05 -12.91
C GLU A 18 -19.86 24.23 -12.66
N LYS A 19 -20.70 23.51 -13.44
CA LYS A 19 -22.15 23.44 -13.28
C LYS A 19 -22.57 22.87 -11.91
N ASP A 20 -21.87 21.85 -11.42
CA ASP A 20 -22.21 21.11 -10.20
C ASP A 20 -21.68 21.81 -8.95
N VAL A 21 -20.47 22.40 -9.01
CA VAL A 21 -20.00 23.31 -7.93
C VAL A 21 -20.96 24.49 -7.76
N LYS A 22 -21.38 25.12 -8.87
CA LYS A 22 -22.30 26.27 -8.83
C LYS A 22 -23.72 25.91 -8.39
N LYS A 23 -24.16 24.66 -8.61
CA LYS A 23 -25.52 24.18 -8.34
C LYS A 23 -25.67 23.51 -6.97
N TYR A 24 -24.62 22.85 -6.48
CA TYR A 24 -24.65 22.02 -5.26
C TYR A 24 -23.59 22.41 -4.22
N GLY A 25 -22.67 23.32 -4.52
CA GLY A 25 -21.71 23.81 -3.55
C GLY A 25 -22.36 24.65 -2.45
N ASP A 26 -22.28 24.19 -1.20
CA ASP A 26 -22.62 24.97 -0.01
C ASP A 26 -21.89 26.33 -0.04
N LYS A 27 -22.64 27.42 -0.17
CA LYS A 27 -22.09 28.79 -0.14
C LYS A 27 -21.54 29.21 1.22
N GLN A 28 -21.64 28.36 2.26
CA GLN A 28 -21.08 28.59 3.58
C GLN A 28 -20.17 27.42 3.97
N SER A 29 -18.85 27.57 3.80
CA SER A 29 -17.77 26.92 4.59
C SER A 29 -16.39 26.96 3.92
N VAL A 30 -16.33 26.96 2.58
CA VAL A 30 -15.05 26.87 1.84
C VAL A 30 -14.28 28.19 1.92
N LYS A 31 -13.03 28.15 2.40
CA LYS A 31 -12.18 29.33 2.65
C LYS A 31 -10.93 29.44 1.75
N LEU A 32 -10.63 28.43 0.93
CA LEU A 32 -9.54 28.49 -0.06
C LEU A 32 -10.10 28.87 -1.43
N ASP A 33 -9.49 29.86 -2.08
CA ASP A 33 -9.84 30.26 -3.46
C ASP A 33 -9.36 29.23 -4.51
N GLN A 34 -8.21 28.58 -4.25
CA GLN A 34 -7.59 27.60 -5.16
C GLN A 34 -6.73 26.60 -4.37
N ILE A 35 -6.67 25.36 -4.88
CA ILE A 35 -5.70 24.33 -4.48
C ILE A 35 -4.93 23.92 -5.73
N SER A 36 -3.60 23.86 -5.66
CA SER A 36 -2.74 23.49 -6.78
C SER A 36 -1.92 22.24 -6.46
N PHE A 37 -1.97 21.25 -7.33
CA PHE A 37 -1.19 20.01 -7.21
C PHE A 37 -0.02 20.02 -8.20
N THR A 38 1.14 19.52 -7.79
CA THR A 38 2.33 19.41 -8.65
C THR A 38 2.93 18.02 -8.59
N VAL A 39 3.23 17.43 -9.75
CA VAL A 39 3.78 16.07 -9.85
C VAL A 39 5.29 16.12 -9.66
N ASN A 40 5.76 15.77 -8.46
CA ASN A 40 7.18 15.70 -8.13
C ASN A 40 7.59 14.25 -7.88
N LYS A 41 8.51 13.72 -8.69
CA LYS A 41 8.99 12.32 -8.57
C LYS A 41 10.12 12.13 -7.56
N THR A 42 10.76 13.23 -7.16
CA THR A 42 11.96 13.24 -6.30
C THR A 42 11.73 14.07 -5.04
N ALA A 43 12.20 13.59 -3.90
CA ALA A 43 12.04 14.30 -2.62
C ALA A 43 12.79 15.66 -2.61
N THR A 44 13.97 15.73 -3.21
CA THR A 44 14.79 16.96 -3.27
C THR A 44 14.10 18.10 -4.01
N THR A 45 13.53 17.84 -5.21
CA THR A 45 12.78 18.87 -5.96
C THR A 45 11.59 19.39 -5.17
N ALA A 46 10.81 18.48 -4.57
CA ALA A 46 9.65 18.85 -3.79
C ALA A 46 10.04 19.64 -2.50
N TYR A 47 11.14 19.27 -1.85
CA TYR A 47 11.70 20.04 -0.74
C TYR A 47 12.18 21.44 -1.15
N ASN A 48 12.82 21.58 -2.30
CA ASN A 48 13.23 22.90 -2.82
C ASN A 48 12.02 23.79 -3.13
N LEU A 49 10.92 23.24 -3.65
CA LEU A 49 9.65 23.95 -3.81
C LEU A 49 9.04 24.36 -2.46
N TYR A 50 9.15 23.52 -1.43
CA TYR A 50 8.71 23.86 -0.07
C TYR A 50 9.59 24.96 0.55
N GLN A 51 10.92 24.92 0.38
CA GLN A 51 11.81 25.99 0.86
C GLN A 51 11.56 27.34 0.14
N SER A 52 11.23 27.30 -1.16
CA SER A 52 10.98 28.50 -1.99
C SER A 52 9.52 29.01 -1.97
N ASN A 53 8.71 28.53 -1.02
CA ASN A 53 7.30 28.93 -0.86
C ASN A 53 6.44 28.70 -2.13
N LYS A 54 6.73 27.63 -2.89
CA LYS A 54 5.96 27.21 -4.07
C LYS A 54 4.98 26.06 -3.79
N ILE A 55 5.15 25.34 -2.68
CA ILE A 55 4.17 24.36 -2.15
C ILE A 55 4.08 24.48 -0.63
N ASP A 56 2.93 24.12 -0.06
CA ASP A 56 2.64 24.21 1.38
C ASP A 56 2.57 22.86 2.10
N VAL A 57 2.47 21.78 1.32
CA VAL A 57 2.39 20.38 1.77
C VAL A 57 3.39 19.56 0.96
N LEU A 58 4.12 18.67 1.63
CA LEU A 58 5.21 17.87 1.06
C LEU A 58 5.26 16.48 1.72
N GLY A 59 5.18 15.40 0.93
CA GLY A 59 5.54 14.06 1.39
C GLY A 59 7.06 13.91 1.56
N LEU A 60 7.49 13.19 2.59
CA LEU A 60 8.89 13.10 3.01
C LEU A 60 9.50 11.72 2.74
N ASP A 61 10.74 11.70 2.28
CA ASP A 61 11.55 10.47 2.18
C ASP A 61 12.20 10.09 3.53
N SER A 62 13.07 9.08 3.54
CA SER A 62 13.87 8.72 4.71
C SER A 62 14.64 9.89 5.32
N ASN A 63 15.24 10.74 4.48
CA ASN A 63 16.27 11.67 4.92
C ASN A 63 15.62 12.93 5.48
N LEU A 64 14.64 13.47 4.75
CA LEU A 64 13.79 14.56 5.22
C LEU A 64 13.01 14.15 6.47
N SER A 65 12.46 12.93 6.53
CA SER A 65 11.75 12.48 7.75
C SER A 65 12.68 12.43 8.96
N LYS A 66 13.91 11.90 8.84
CA LYS A 66 14.91 11.94 9.91
C LYS A 66 15.27 13.37 10.31
N GLN A 67 15.40 14.28 9.33
CA GLN A 67 15.75 15.69 9.55
C GLN A 67 14.62 16.50 10.20
N PHE A 68 13.35 16.13 9.97
CA PHE A 68 12.18 16.91 10.40
C PHE A 68 11.35 16.29 11.52
N LYS A 69 11.54 15.02 11.87
CA LYS A 69 10.85 14.36 12.99
C LYS A 69 10.98 15.18 14.28
N GLY A 70 9.85 15.42 14.94
CA GLY A 70 9.77 16.24 16.16
C GLY A 70 9.75 17.76 15.95
N LYS A 71 9.87 18.27 14.72
CA LYS A 71 9.71 19.71 14.43
C LYS A 71 8.22 20.07 14.27
N LYS A 72 7.86 21.32 14.60
CA LYS A 72 6.49 21.85 14.61
C LYS A 72 5.65 21.60 13.34
N ASN A 73 6.29 21.47 12.19
CA ASN A 73 5.63 21.31 10.88
C ASN A 73 5.66 19.87 10.36
N TYR A 74 6.19 18.91 11.13
CA TYR A 74 6.21 17.49 10.81
C TYR A 74 4.92 16.82 11.27
N TYR A 75 4.28 16.11 10.36
CA TYR A 75 3.08 15.33 10.59
C TYR A 75 3.32 13.88 10.20
N SER A 76 3.05 12.99 11.15
CA SER A 76 2.90 11.55 10.95
C SER A 76 1.41 11.33 10.67
N LEU A 77 1.07 10.86 9.46
CA LEU A 77 -0.31 10.70 9.02
C LEU A 77 -0.49 9.28 8.50
N SER A 78 -1.10 8.41 9.31
CA SER A 78 -1.45 7.07 8.86
C SER A 78 -2.36 7.16 7.63
N ASN A 79 -1.91 6.53 6.56
CA ASN A 79 -2.66 6.39 5.32
C ASN A 79 -3.76 5.32 5.42
N GLY A 80 -3.87 4.58 6.54
CA GLY A 80 -4.83 3.47 6.69
C GLY A 80 -4.68 2.42 5.59
N GLY A 81 -3.46 2.27 5.06
CA GLY A 81 -3.16 1.55 3.84
C GLY A 81 -1.86 0.76 3.92
N THR A 82 -1.85 -0.37 3.22
CA THR A 82 -0.78 -1.36 3.27
C THR A 82 -0.15 -1.49 1.88
N TYR A 83 1.15 -1.25 1.78
CA TYR A 83 1.95 -1.56 0.60
C TYR A 83 2.29 -3.05 0.56
N TYR A 84 2.18 -3.69 -0.61
CA TYR A 84 2.43 -5.11 -0.77
C TYR A 84 3.00 -5.55 -2.11
N LEU A 85 3.41 -6.82 -2.19
CA LEU A 85 3.82 -7.47 -3.43
C LEU A 85 2.68 -8.32 -3.97
N GLU A 86 2.09 -7.89 -5.08
CA GLU A 86 1.11 -8.68 -5.79
C GLU A 86 1.82 -9.69 -6.70
N LEU A 87 1.51 -10.97 -6.49
CA LEU A 87 2.11 -12.11 -7.20
C LEU A 87 1.10 -12.69 -8.18
N ASN A 88 1.40 -12.65 -9.48
CA ASN A 88 0.48 -13.10 -10.52
C ASN A 88 0.51 -14.62 -10.71
N GLU A 89 -0.49 -15.35 -10.20
CA GLU A 89 -0.63 -16.80 -10.33
C GLU A 89 -0.89 -17.27 -11.78
N LYS A 90 -1.19 -16.37 -12.73
CA LYS A 90 -1.17 -16.72 -14.17
C LYS A 90 0.25 -17.02 -14.67
N ASN A 91 1.29 -16.63 -13.91
CA ASN A 91 2.66 -17.07 -14.15
C ASN A 91 2.88 -18.46 -13.49
N PRO A 92 3.27 -19.51 -14.24
CA PRO A 92 3.43 -20.86 -13.68
C PRO A 92 4.43 -20.97 -12.52
N ASN A 93 5.43 -20.09 -12.44
CA ASN A 93 6.38 -20.10 -11.32
C ASN A 93 5.75 -19.54 -10.04
N LEU A 94 4.88 -18.52 -10.15
CA LEU A 94 4.22 -17.86 -9.03
C LEU A 94 2.90 -18.54 -8.62
N ALA A 95 2.34 -19.38 -9.50
CA ALA A 95 1.28 -20.33 -9.15
C ALA A 95 1.73 -21.34 -8.09
N ASN A 96 3.03 -21.64 -7.99
CA ASN A 96 3.58 -22.51 -6.96
C ASN A 96 3.63 -21.79 -5.60
N SER A 97 2.92 -22.32 -4.59
CA SER A 97 2.82 -21.71 -3.26
C SER A 97 4.15 -21.75 -2.48
N ASN A 98 5.00 -22.76 -2.68
CA ASN A 98 6.32 -22.79 -2.05
C ASN A 98 7.21 -21.65 -2.58
N ILE A 99 7.13 -21.29 -3.87
CA ILE A 99 7.80 -20.10 -4.43
C ILE A 99 7.27 -18.81 -3.79
N ARG A 100 5.95 -18.63 -3.62
CA ARG A 100 5.37 -17.45 -2.95
C ARG A 100 5.80 -17.32 -1.48
N LYS A 101 5.73 -18.43 -0.74
CA LYS A 101 6.18 -18.52 0.66
C LYS A 101 7.66 -18.18 0.80
N ALA A 102 8.51 -18.70 -0.10
CA ALA A 102 9.93 -18.38 -0.13
C ALA A 102 10.19 -16.88 -0.32
N ILE A 103 9.50 -16.23 -1.28
CA ILE A 103 9.60 -14.78 -1.51
C ILE A 103 9.16 -14.00 -0.25
N SER A 104 8.04 -14.37 0.37
CA SER A 104 7.55 -13.71 1.59
C SER A 104 8.55 -13.80 2.76
N LEU A 105 9.10 -14.99 3.01
CA LEU A 105 9.98 -15.27 4.16
C LEU A 105 11.41 -14.75 3.96
N ALA A 106 11.84 -14.54 2.71
CA ALA A 106 13.14 -13.97 2.36
C ALA A 106 13.25 -12.46 2.62
N ILE A 107 12.12 -11.73 2.72
CA ILE A 107 12.15 -10.27 2.86
C ILE A 107 12.27 -9.86 4.34
N ASN A 108 13.41 -9.27 4.68
CA ASN A 108 13.63 -8.64 5.98
C ASN A 108 12.90 -7.28 6.02
N ARG A 109 11.65 -7.30 6.48
CA ARG A 109 10.76 -6.13 6.57
C ARG A 109 11.32 -5.02 7.44
N GLU A 110 11.91 -5.32 8.59
CA GLU A 110 12.57 -4.34 9.46
C GLU A 110 13.71 -3.62 8.73
N ASN A 111 14.55 -4.38 8.01
CA ASN A 111 15.62 -3.79 7.22
C ASN A 111 15.08 -2.98 6.03
N LEU A 112 14.03 -3.46 5.36
CA LEU A 112 13.39 -2.75 4.25
C LEU A 112 12.86 -1.40 4.73
N ILE A 113 12.12 -1.36 5.83
CA ILE A 113 11.59 -0.14 6.43
C ILE A 113 12.70 0.78 6.95
N ARG A 114 13.80 0.25 7.48
CA ARG A 114 14.98 1.06 7.83
C ARG A 114 15.66 1.68 6.61
N ILE A 115 15.66 0.98 5.47
CA ILE A 115 16.17 1.48 4.17
C ILE A 115 15.24 2.57 3.62
N LEU A 116 13.94 2.28 3.51
CA LEU A 116 12.91 3.21 3.00
C LEU A 116 12.77 4.44 3.92
N GLY A 117 12.93 4.24 5.22
CA GLY A 117 12.84 5.24 6.28
C GLY A 117 11.44 5.83 6.37
N GLY A 118 11.35 7.14 6.58
CA GLY A 118 10.07 7.83 6.64
C GLY A 118 9.39 7.64 7.98
N ASN A 119 8.06 7.57 7.94
CA ASN A 119 7.23 7.10 9.04
C ASN A 119 6.86 5.62 8.91
N ASN A 120 7.38 4.91 7.90
CA ASN A 120 6.97 3.55 7.54
C ASN A 120 7.03 2.58 8.74
N GLN A 121 6.04 1.72 8.87
CA GLN A 121 5.91 0.73 9.95
C GLN A 121 5.91 -0.70 9.42
N VAL A 122 6.38 -1.63 10.26
CA VAL A 122 6.37 -3.07 9.96
C VAL A 122 4.94 -3.57 10.06
N ALA A 123 4.36 -3.95 8.92
CA ALA A 123 3.06 -4.60 8.90
C ALA A 123 3.22 -6.14 8.92
N ASN A 124 2.39 -6.76 9.75
CA ASN A 124 2.28 -8.21 9.94
C ASN A 124 0.85 -8.72 9.69
N THR A 125 0.02 -7.87 9.09
CA THR A 125 -1.33 -8.10 8.61
C THR A 125 -1.47 -7.49 7.21
N TYR A 126 -2.45 -7.94 6.43
CA TYR A 126 -2.83 -7.27 5.18
C TYR A 126 -3.71 -6.07 5.48
N THR A 127 -4.68 -6.24 6.40
CA THR A 127 -5.50 -5.17 6.94
C THR A 127 -4.61 -4.18 7.69
N ALA A 128 -4.68 -2.90 7.34
CA ALA A 128 -3.84 -1.87 7.95
C ALA A 128 -4.11 -1.74 9.46
N LYS A 129 -3.03 -1.62 10.24
CA LYS A 129 -3.11 -1.39 11.68
C LYS A 129 -3.74 -0.01 11.95
N GLY A 130 -4.59 0.07 12.96
CA GLY A 130 -5.31 1.31 13.29
C GLY A 130 -6.53 1.61 12.40
N LEU A 131 -6.87 0.76 11.43
CA LEU A 131 -8.01 0.98 10.53
C LEU A 131 -9.35 1.09 11.26
N THR A 132 -9.60 0.17 12.20
CA THR A 132 -10.82 0.12 13.00
C THR A 132 -10.62 -0.69 14.29
N GLU A 133 -11.52 -0.49 15.24
CA GLU A 133 -11.53 -1.14 16.55
C GLU A 133 -12.87 -1.85 16.76
N TYR A 134 -12.83 -2.98 17.45
CA TYR A 134 -14.01 -3.73 17.88
C TYR A 134 -13.84 -4.07 19.36
N TYR A 135 -14.86 -3.76 20.16
CA TYR A 135 -14.83 -3.93 21.62
C TYR A 135 -13.66 -3.20 22.32
N GLY A 136 -13.20 -2.08 21.76
CA GLY A 136 -12.06 -1.29 22.27
C GLY A 136 -10.68 -1.81 21.86
N GLU A 137 -10.61 -2.88 21.06
CA GLU A 137 -9.38 -3.50 20.59
C GLU A 137 -9.21 -3.31 19.08
N ASN A 138 -7.99 -3.05 18.63
CA ASN A 138 -7.73 -2.92 17.19
C ASN A 138 -7.95 -4.26 16.48
N TYR A 139 -8.64 -4.27 15.33
CA TYR A 139 -8.93 -5.52 14.62
C TYR A 139 -7.70 -6.40 14.37
N THR A 140 -6.52 -5.81 14.09
CA THR A 140 -5.31 -6.61 13.83
C THR A 140 -4.80 -7.34 15.08
N SER A 141 -5.25 -6.99 16.30
CA SER A 141 -4.96 -7.76 17.53
C SER A 141 -5.61 -9.16 17.50
N MET A 142 -6.76 -9.30 16.83
CA MET A 142 -7.53 -10.54 16.69
C MET A 142 -6.89 -11.59 15.78
N ILE A 143 -5.86 -11.21 15.01
CA ILE A 143 -5.07 -12.15 14.19
C ILE A 143 -4.08 -12.90 15.08
N SER A 144 -4.01 -14.23 14.96
CA SER A 144 -3.17 -15.03 15.87
C SER A 144 -1.69 -14.70 15.75
N SER A 145 -0.96 -14.80 16.87
CA SER A 145 0.50 -14.64 16.89
C SER A 145 1.19 -15.60 15.93
N SER A 146 0.68 -16.84 15.82
CA SER A 146 1.19 -17.85 14.88
C SER A 146 1.06 -17.42 13.41
N ALA A 147 -0.02 -16.74 13.01
CA ALA A 147 -0.19 -16.23 11.66
C ALA A 147 0.72 -15.01 11.39
N LYS A 148 0.87 -14.12 12.38
CA LYS A 148 1.82 -13.00 12.33
C LYS A 148 3.28 -13.47 12.24
N ASP A 149 3.62 -14.58 12.89
CA ASP A 149 4.95 -15.19 12.85
C ASP A 149 5.33 -15.74 11.47
N LEU A 150 4.36 -16.00 10.58
CA LEU A 150 4.62 -16.35 9.18
C LEU A 150 5.20 -15.17 8.36
N TYR A 151 5.17 -13.94 8.89
CA TYR A 151 5.72 -12.72 8.26
C TYR A 151 7.11 -12.37 8.78
N LYS A 152 7.55 -13.02 9.86
CA LYS A 152 8.90 -12.83 10.38
C LYS A 152 9.89 -13.41 9.38
N TYR A 153 10.90 -12.62 9.05
CA TYR A 153 12.03 -12.99 8.21
C TYR A 153 12.66 -14.29 8.72
N GLN A 154 12.62 -15.35 7.89
CA GLN A 154 13.03 -16.70 8.26
C GLN A 154 13.87 -17.29 7.14
N GLN A 155 15.13 -16.84 7.06
CA GLN A 155 16.10 -17.21 6.02
C GLN A 155 16.14 -18.72 5.71
N SER A 156 16.21 -19.58 6.73
CA SER A 156 16.31 -21.03 6.54
C SER A 156 15.06 -21.61 5.89
N LYS A 157 13.86 -21.23 6.35
CA LYS A 157 12.59 -21.67 5.76
C LYS A 157 12.38 -21.08 4.36
N ALA A 158 12.80 -19.84 4.13
CA ALA A 158 12.75 -19.23 2.81
C ALA A 158 13.54 -20.06 1.78
N LYS A 159 14.76 -20.49 2.15
CA LYS A 159 15.60 -21.37 1.34
C LYS A 159 15.01 -22.77 1.16
N GLU A 160 14.43 -23.35 2.21
CA GLU A 160 13.75 -24.65 2.15
C GLU A 160 12.57 -24.63 1.17
N TYR A 161 11.64 -23.68 1.33
CA TYR A 161 10.50 -23.50 0.43
C TYR A 161 10.95 -23.18 -1.00
N TRP A 162 12.03 -22.43 -1.18
CA TRP A 162 12.59 -22.11 -2.49
C TRP A 162 13.10 -23.36 -3.22
N GLN A 163 13.91 -24.18 -2.56
CA GLN A 163 14.42 -25.42 -3.16
C GLN A 163 13.30 -26.42 -3.44
N LYS A 164 12.30 -26.50 -2.55
CA LYS A 164 11.11 -27.31 -2.79
C LYS A 164 10.32 -26.84 -4.01
N GLY A 165 10.03 -25.54 -4.12
CA GLY A 165 9.32 -24.97 -5.27
C GLY A 165 10.10 -25.09 -6.58
N LEU A 166 11.43 -24.93 -6.54
CA LEU A 166 12.31 -25.19 -7.69
C LEU A 166 12.25 -26.66 -8.15
N SER A 167 12.31 -27.60 -7.22
CA SER A 167 12.19 -29.04 -7.48
C SER A 167 10.83 -29.41 -8.09
N GLU A 168 9.74 -28.92 -7.50
CA GLU A 168 8.36 -29.11 -8.02
C GLU A 168 8.16 -28.50 -9.42
N LEU A 169 8.90 -27.44 -9.76
CA LEU A 169 8.90 -26.82 -11.09
C LEU A 169 9.89 -27.46 -12.07
N GLY A 170 10.72 -28.41 -11.63
CA GLY A 170 11.78 -29.02 -12.44
C GLY A 170 12.89 -28.05 -12.86
N LYS A 171 13.22 -27.06 -12.02
CA LYS A 171 14.14 -25.95 -12.35
C LYS A 171 15.26 -25.80 -11.33
N SER A 172 16.40 -25.30 -11.78
CA SER A 172 17.55 -24.92 -10.93
C SER A 172 17.66 -23.42 -10.66
N SER A 173 16.90 -22.60 -11.40
CA SER A 173 16.93 -21.13 -11.34
C SER A 173 15.62 -20.54 -11.84
N LEU A 174 15.35 -19.29 -11.47
CA LEU A 174 14.21 -18.50 -11.95
C LEU A 174 14.65 -17.08 -12.28
N THR A 175 14.16 -16.55 -13.40
CA THR A 175 14.19 -15.10 -13.67
C THR A 175 12.78 -14.55 -13.53
N LEU A 176 12.61 -13.51 -12.71
CA LEU A 176 11.34 -12.85 -12.43
C LEU A 176 11.48 -11.33 -12.60
N ASN A 177 10.38 -10.64 -12.89
CA ASN A 177 10.33 -9.17 -12.98
C ASN A 177 9.42 -8.56 -11.91
N LEU A 178 9.98 -7.62 -11.14
CA LEU A 178 9.30 -6.73 -10.22
C LEU A 178 8.96 -5.40 -10.92
N LEU A 179 7.67 -5.10 -11.04
CA LEU A 179 7.14 -3.84 -11.56
C LEU A 179 6.99 -2.83 -10.42
N THR A 180 7.59 -1.64 -10.53
CA THR A 180 7.47 -0.54 -9.54
C THR A 180 7.13 0.81 -10.18
N SER A 181 6.83 1.81 -9.35
CA SER A 181 6.70 3.21 -9.80
C SER A 181 8.08 3.84 -10.09
N ASP A 182 8.15 4.81 -10.99
CA ASP A 182 9.38 5.52 -11.37
C ASP A 182 9.81 6.68 -10.44
N SER A 183 9.15 6.82 -9.29
CA SER A 183 9.55 7.71 -8.19
C SER A 183 10.78 7.17 -7.45
N ASP A 184 11.47 8.05 -6.70
CA ASP A 184 12.62 7.66 -5.87
C ASP A 184 12.29 6.53 -4.90
N GLY A 185 11.11 6.61 -4.25
CA GLY A 185 10.61 5.55 -3.37
C GLY A 185 10.37 4.23 -4.11
N GLY A 186 9.73 4.26 -5.29
CA GLY A 186 9.43 3.05 -6.07
C GLY A 186 10.67 2.34 -6.61
N LYS A 187 11.70 3.08 -7.00
CA LYS A 187 13.02 2.54 -7.39
C LYS A 187 13.73 1.92 -6.20
N LYS A 188 13.85 2.67 -5.10
CA LYS A 188 14.53 2.24 -3.87
C LYS A 188 13.88 1.00 -3.23
N THR A 189 12.56 0.89 -3.24
CA THR A 189 11.84 -0.34 -2.85
C THR A 189 12.20 -1.50 -3.77
N GLY A 190 12.25 -1.28 -5.09
CA GLY A 190 12.63 -2.30 -6.08
C GLY A 190 14.05 -2.83 -5.87
N GLU A 191 15.04 -1.93 -5.75
CA GLU A 191 16.45 -2.24 -5.51
C GLU A 191 16.67 -2.98 -4.17
N ALA A 192 16.01 -2.52 -3.09
CA ALA A 192 16.09 -3.18 -1.80
C ALA A 192 15.51 -4.60 -1.83
N LEU A 193 14.37 -4.80 -2.49
CA LEU A 193 13.75 -6.11 -2.66
C LEU A 193 14.57 -7.04 -3.56
N GLN A 194 15.13 -6.53 -4.65
CA GLN A 194 16.06 -7.26 -5.53
C GLN A 194 17.26 -7.78 -4.72
N SER A 195 17.96 -6.90 -4.01
CA SER A 195 19.12 -7.25 -3.20
C SER A 195 18.76 -8.29 -2.12
N MET A 196 17.65 -8.13 -1.40
CA MET A 196 17.23 -9.10 -0.40
C MET A 196 16.88 -10.45 -1.02
N LEU A 197 16.04 -10.48 -2.04
CA LEU A 197 15.55 -11.72 -2.64
C LEU A 197 16.68 -12.51 -3.32
N GLU A 198 17.55 -11.87 -4.10
CA GLU A 198 18.70 -12.55 -4.74
C GLU A 198 19.72 -13.06 -3.70
N THR A 199 19.92 -12.34 -2.58
CA THR A 199 20.80 -12.81 -1.48
C THR A 199 20.24 -14.04 -0.77
N GLN A 200 18.90 -14.15 -0.63
CA GLN A 200 18.28 -15.22 0.13
C GLN A 200 17.85 -16.44 -0.69
N LEU A 201 17.62 -16.28 -2.00
CA LEU A 201 17.02 -17.28 -2.87
C LEU A 201 18.01 -17.68 -3.99
N PRO A 202 18.88 -18.69 -3.78
CA PRO A 202 19.91 -19.06 -4.74
C PRO A 202 19.34 -19.42 -6.11
N GLY A 203 19.90 -18.85 -7.18
CA GLY A 203 19.40 -19.04 -8.54
C GLY A 203 18.20 -18.18 -8.91
N LEU A 204 17.74 -17.27 -8.04
CA LEU A 204 16.87 -16.17 -8.45
C LEU A 204 17.67 -15.08 -9.15
N LYS A 205 17.15 -14.60 -10.27
CA LYS A 205 17.46 -13.29 -10.86
C LYS A 205 16.18 -12.45 -10.86
N LEU A 206 16.16 -11.35 -10.14
CA LEU A 206 15.04 -10.41 -10.14
C LEU A 206 15.40 -9.17 -10.98
N THR A 207 14.66 -8.93 -12.06
CA THR A 207 14.75 -7.67 -12.79
C THR A 207 13.76 -6.66 -12.21
N VAL A 208 14.18 -5.40 -12.07
CA VAL A 208 13.32 -4.30 -11.60
C VAL A 208 12.95 -3.43 -12.80
N THR A 209 11.65 -3.30 -13.08
CA THR A 209 11.12 -2.43 -14.12
C THR A 209 10.30 -1.31 -13.46
N SER A 210 10.82 -0.09 -13.45
CA SER A 210 10.11 1.08 -12.93
C SER A 210 9.43 1.86 -14.06
N VAL A 211 8.14 2.16 -13.90
CA VAL A 211 7.31 2.88 -14.90
C VAL A 211 6.48 3.98 -14.24
N PRO A 212 5.94 4.96 -15.00
CA PRO A 212 5.00 5.94 -14.46
C PRO A 212 3.81 5.28 -13.77
N PHE A 213 3.31 5.87 -12.68
CA PHE A 213 2.24 5.29 -11.84
C PHE A 213 1.00 4.84 -12.64
N LYS A 214 0.46 5.69 -13.54
CA LYS A 214 -0.66 5.32 -14.42
C LYS A 214 -0.35 4.11 -15.31
N THR A 215 0.90 3.95 -15.76
CA THR A 215 1.36 2.77 -16.52
C THR A 215 1.50 1.53 -15.63
N ARG A 216 1.92 1.67 -14.36
CA ARG A 216 1.95 0.57 -13.38
C ARG A 216 0.53 0.04 -13.14
N LEU A 217 -0.42 0.93 -12.86
CA LEU A 217 -1.83 0.57 -12.65
C LEU A 217 -2.41 -0.15 -13.87
N ALA A 218 -2.30 0.43 -15.06
CA ALA A 218 -2.82 -0.18 -16.28
C ALA A 218 -2.19 -1.57 -16.57
N ARG A 219 -0.89 -1.76 -16.32
CA ARG A 219 -0.25 -3.08 -16.46
C ARG A 219 -0.75 -4.07 -15.42
N ARG A 220 -0.93 -3.65 -14.16
CA ARG A 220 -1.49 -4.48 -13.09
C ARG A 220 -2.91 -4.93 -13.43
N GLU A 221 -3.78 -3.99 -13.79
CA GLU A 221 -5.18 -4.23 -14.15
C GLU A 221 -5.34 -5.19 -15.34
N ASN A 222 -4.46 -5.09 -16.34
CA ASN A 222 -4.44 -6.00 -17.49
C ASN A 222 -3.65 -7.31 -17.24
N GLY A 223 -3.19 -7.59 -16.03
CA GLY A 223 -2.41 -8.79 -15.69
C GLY A 223 -1.01 -8.85 -16.33
N GLN A 224 -0.49 -7.73 -16.84
CA GLN A 224 0.79 -7.58 -17.53
C GLN A 224 1.96 -7.41 -16.55
N PHE A 225 2.04 -8.28 -15.54
CA PHE A 225 3.08 -8.28 -14.52
C PHE A 225 3.35 -9.71 -14.03
N GLN A 226 4.51 -9.92 -13.39
CA GLN A 226 4.81 -11.14 -12.64
C GLN A 226 4.71 -10.83 -11.14
N ILE A 227 5.56 -9.92 -10.68
CA ILE A 227 5.47 -9.30 -9.36
C ILE A 227 5.19 -7.81 -9.56
N CYS A 228 4.23 -7.25 -8.83
CA CYS A 228 3.99 -5.80 -8.81
C CYS A 228 4.12 -5.27 -7.38
N GLY A 229 4.93 -4.23 -7.19
CA GLY A 229 4.77 -3.38 -6.01
C GLY A 229 3.40 -2.70 -6.09
N SER A 230 2.55 -2.96 -5.11
CA SER A 230 1.18 -2.49 -5.02
C SER A 230 0.93 -1.86 -3.64
N ASP A 231 -0.23 -1.27 -3.50
CA ASP A 231 -0.70 -0.58 -2.33
C ASP A 231 -2.23 -0.66 -2.30
N TRP A 232 -2.80 -0.77 -1.10
CA TRP A 232 -4.23 -0.62 -0.88
C TRP A 232 -4.48 0.29 0.32
N ILE A 233 -5.36 1.26 0.15
CA ILE A 233 -5.85 2.17 1.18
C ILE A 233 -7.34 1.85 1.34
N ALA A 234 -7.82 1.66 2.57
CA ALA A 234 -9.22 1.30 2.77
C ALA A 234 -10.19 2.44 2.45
N ASP A 235 -11.19 2.12 1.62
CA ASP A 235 -12.32 2.99 1.29
C ASP A 235 -13.16 3.35 2.52
N PHE A 236 -13.22 2.46 3.51
CA PHE A 236 -13.97 2.65 4.76
C PHE A 236 -13.34 1.88 5.94
N GLY A 237 -13.72 2.26 7.17
CA GLY A 237 -13.14 1.72 8.41
C GLY A 237 -13.60 0.32 8.80
N ASP A 238 -13.44 -0.67 7.91
CA ASP A 238 -13.77 -2.07 8.15
C ASP A 238 -12.77 -3.01 7.43
N PRO A 239 -12.34 -4.13 8.04
CA PRO A 239 -11.38 -5.05 7.43
C PRO A 239 -11.82 -5.62 6.07
N ILE A 240 -13.13 -5.68 5.82
CA ILE A 240 -13.67 -6.21 4.57
C ILE A 240 -13.17 -5.42 3.35
N SER A 241 -12.88 -4.12 3.50
CA SER A 241 -12.33 -3.25 2.44
C SER A 241 -10.94 -3.71 1.97
N PHE A 242 -10.18 -4.45 2.80
CA PHE A 242 -8.98 -5.17 2.38
C PHE A 242 -9.31 -6.59 1.93
N LEU A 243 -10.01 -7.34 2.78
CA LEU A 243 -10.14 -8.79 2.63
C LEU A 243 -10.99 -9.20 1.40
N GLU A 244 -11.98 -8.41 1.00
CA GLU A 244 -12.79 -8.80 -0.16
C GLU A 244 -12.02 -8.79 -1.49
N LEU A 245 -10.94 -8.01 -1.58
CA LEU A 245 -10.12 -7.82 -2.78
C LEU A 245 -9.48 -9.11 -3.28
N LEU A 246 -9.08 -9.99 -2.36
CA LEU A 246 -8.39 -11.24 -2.67
C LEU A 246 -9.33 -12.45 -2.76
N THR A 247 -10.65 -12.24 -2.78
CA THR A 247 -11.57 -13.32 -3.14
C THR A 247 -11.40 -13.71 -4.61
N SER A 248 -11.51 -15.01 -4.93
CA SER A 248 -11.12 -15.59 -6.23
C SER A 248 -11.88 -15.06 -7.47
N LYS A 249 -12.92 -14.25 -7.25
CA LYS A 249 -13.79 -13.66 -8.29
C LYS A 249 -13.81 -12.13 -8.28
N ASN A 250 -13.09 -11.47 -7.38
CA ASN A 250 -13.05 -10.01 -7.33
C ASN A 250 -12.24 -9.46 -8.52
N SER A 251 -12.73 -8.40 -9.17
CA SER A 251 -12.01 -7.71 -10.25
C SER A 251 -10.69 -7.07 -9.79
N SER A 252 -10.58 -6.74 -8.50
CA SER A 252 -9.37 -6.20 -7.88
C SER A 252 -8.33 -7.25 -7.50
N ASN A 253 -8.62 -8.55 -7.70
CA ASN A 253 -7.67 -9.65 -7.52
C ASN A 253 -6.78 -9.79 -8.77
N TYR A 254 -5.94 -8.79 -9.05
CA TYR A 254 -5.15 -8.76 -10.28
C TYR A 254 -4.10 -9.89 -10.30
N GLY A 255 -3.56 -10.24 -9.13
CA GLY A 255 -2.71 -11.41 -8.91
C GLY A 255 -3.39 -12.75 -9.25
N SER A 256 -4.72 -12.76 -9.38
CA SER A 256 -5.52 -13.95 -9.70
C SER A 256 -5.40 -15.07 -8.66
N TRP A 257 -5.06 -14.73 -7.41
CA TRP A 257 -4.88 -15.66 -6.28
C TRP A 257 -6.19 -16.35 -5.92
N LYS A 258 -6.14 -17.63 -5.56
CA LYS A 258 -7.36 -18.42 -5.27
C LYS A 258 -7.21 -19.28 -4.03
N ASN A 259 -8.16 -19.14 -3.11
CA ASN A 259 -8.30 -20.05 -1.99
C ASN A 259 -9.78 -20.25 -1.62
N SER A 260 -10.28 -21.48 -1.81
CA SER A 260 -11.70 -21.79 -1.59
C SER A 260 -12.16 -21.70 -0.13
N GLN A 261 -11.25 -21.81 0.84
CA GLN A 261 -11.56 -21.64 2.25
C GLN A 261 -11.63 -20.15 2.60
N TYR A 262 -10.73 -19.34 2.04
CA TYR A 262 -10.77 -17.89 2.12
C TYR A 262 -12.09 -17.34 1.59
N ASP A 263 -12.47 -17.71 0.35
CA ASP A 263 -13.73 -17.30 -0.28
C ASP A 263 -14.94 -17.62 0.60
N LYS A 264 -14.97 -18.82 1.20
CA LYS A 264 -16.05 -19.25 2.10
C LYS A 264 -16.11 -18.40 3.38
N LEU A 265 -14.96 -18.07 3.98
CA LEU A 265 -14.90 -17.26 5.19
C LEU A 265 -15.33 -15.81 4.93
N ILE A 266 -14.89 -15.21 3.82
CA ILE A 266 -15.31 -13.85 3.41
C ILE A 266 -16.78 -13.80 3.00
N ALA A 267 -17.29 -14.84 2.32
CA ALA A 267 -18.72 -14.95 2.06
C ALA A 267 -19.53 -15.12 3.37
N ALA A 268 -19.04 -15.89 4.33
CA ALA A 268 -19.70 -16.09 5.62
C ALA A 268 -19.71 -14.84 6.50
N SER A 269 -18.64 -14.04 6.49
CA SER A 269 -18.57 -12.78 7.26
C SER A 269 -19.48 -11.67 6.70
N LYS A 270 -19.79 -11.71 5.39
CA LYS A 270 -20.75 -10.80 4.74
C LYS A 270 -22.23 -11.18 4.95
N ASN A 271 -22.52 -12.42 5.33
CA ASN A 271 -23.88 -12.97 5.44
C ASN A 271 -24.27 -13.35 6.90
N THR A 272 -23.72 -12.66 7.89
CA THR A 272 -23.99 -12.90 9.31
C THR A 272 -24.32 -11.60 10.04
N ASN A 273 -25.32 -11.64 10.93
CA ASN A 273 -25.64 -10.55 11.86
C ASN A 273 -24.93 -10.73 13.22
N ASP A 274 -24.33 -11.90 13.47
CA ASP A 274 -23.46 -12.15 14.62
C ASP A 274 -22.08 -11.53 14.36
N GLN A 275 -21.76 -10.50 15.15
CA GLN A 275 -20.52 -9.72 15.05
C GLN A 275 -19.28 -10.51 15.51
N GLU A 276 -19.39 -11.37 16.54
CA GLU A 276 -18.26 -12.20 16.99
C GLU A 276 -17.92 -13.24 15.92
N LYS A 277 -18.95 -13.89 15.35
CA LYS A 277 -18.77 -14.80 14.22
C LYS A 277 -18.18 -14.08 13.01
N ARG A 278 -18.66 -12.87 12.68
CA ARG A 278 -18.12 -12.05 11.58
C ARG A 278 -16.61 -11.83 11.74
N LEU A 279 -16.18 -11.37 12.90
CA LEU A 279 -14.78 -11.08 13.21
C LEU A 279 -13.91 -12.34 13.20
N LYS A 280 -14.43 -13.46 13.74
CA LYS A 280 -13.77 -14.77 13.75
C LYS A 280 -13.59 -15.36 12.35
N ASP A 281 -14.54 -15.14 11.44
CA ASP A 281 -14.40 -15.59 10.06
C ASP A 281 -13.41 -14.71 9.28
N MET A 282 -13.44 -13.38 9.48
CA MET A 282 -12.45 -12.47 8.88
C MET A 282 -11.01 -12.73 9.38
N SER A 283 -10.80 -12.89 10.70
CA SER A 283 -9.44 -13.12 11.24
C SER A 283 -8.83 -14.46 10.82
N LYS A 284 -9.66 -15.50 10.63
CA LYS A 284 -9.24 -16.75 9.99
C LYS A 284 -8.89 -16.56 8.51
N ALA A 285 -9.70 -15.77 7.77
CA ALA A 285 -9.45 -15.51 6.37
C ALA A 285 -8.11 -14.78 6.20
N GLU A 286 -7.86 -13.74 6.99
CA GLU A 286 -6.57 -13.05 7.02
C GLU A 286 -5.42 -14.00 7.41
N SER A 287 -5.61 -14.89 8.39
CA SER A 287 -4.59 -15.89 8.73
C SER A 287 -4.22 -16.83 7.56
N ILE A 288 -5.15 -17.10 6.63
CA ILE A 288 -4.90 -17.86 5.41
C ILE A 288 -4.10 -17.04 4.38
N LEU A 289 -4.45 -15.76 4.20
CA LEU A 289 -3.65 -14.86 3.36
C LEU A 289 -2.21 -14.75 3.86
N LEU A 290 -2.06 -14.66 5.18
CA LEU A 290 -0.74 -14.61 5.80
C LEU A 290 0.08 -15.86 5.43
N ASP A 291 -0.48 -17.07 5.50
CA ASP A 291 0.30 -18.27 5.12
C ASP A 291 0.74 -18.31 3.63
N ASP A 292 0.14 -17.55 2.72
CA ASP A 292 0.34 -17.73 1.26
C ASP A 292 0.75 -16.48 0.45
N VAL A 293 0.61 -15.24 0.96
CA VAL A 293 0.82 -14.00 0.18
C VAL A 293 1.63 -12.92 0.93
N GLY A 294 2.96 -12.91 0.74
CA GLY A 294 3.83 -11.81 1.21
C GLY A 294 3.60 -10.50 0.44
N VAL A 295 3.90 -9.30 0.94
CA VAL A 295 4.67 -8.80 2.10
C VAL A 295 4.09 -7.43 2.44
N TYR A 296 4.10 -6.94 3.69
CA TYR A 296 3.38 -5.72 4.07
C TYR A 296 4.28 -4.63 4.68
N TYR A 297 4.03 -3.36 4.34
CA TYR A 297 4.48 -2.18 5.10
C TYR A 297 3.45 -1.04 5.02
N GLU A 298 3.36 -0.19 6.05
CA GLU A 298 2.36 0.88 6.18
C GLU A 298 3.03 2.26 6.36
N ASP A 299 2.25 3.35 6.22
CA ASP A 299 2.47 4.70 6.78
C ASP A 299 3.32 5.71 5.96
N ASP A 300 2.83 6.97 5.89
CA ASP A 300 3.38 8.09 5.11
C ASP A 300 3.77 9.28 6.03
N ALA A 301 4.86 9.97 5.68
CA ALA A 301 5.39 11.11 6.43
C ALA A 301 5.20 12.44 5.66
N TRP A 302 4.76 13.50 6.34
CA TRP A 302 4.43 14.78 5.70
C TRP A 302 5.06 15.99 6.42
N LEU A 303 5.52 16.98 5.66
CA LEU A 303 5.67 18.35 6.11
C LEU A 303 4.45 19.15 5.65
N ILE A 304 3.86 19.92 6.57
CA ILE A 304 2.74 20.81 6.31
C ILE A 304 3.08 22.15 6.97
N ARG A 305 2.95 23.27 6.24
CA ARG A 305 3.28 24.58 6.82
C ARG A 305 2.45 24.89 8.06
N SER A 306 3.08 25.54 9.03
CA SER A 306 2.43 25.99 10.25
C SER A 306 1.23 26.93 10.01
N ASN A 307 1.19 27.68 8.91
CA ASN A 307 0.09 28.58 8.57
C ASN A 307 -1.04 27.91 7.74
N ALA A 308 -0.85 26.70 7.23
CA ALA A 308 -1.92 25.91 6.60
C ALA A 308 -2.73 25.18 7.70
N LYS A 309 -3.99 25.59 7.87
CA LYS A 309 -4.91 25.16 8.94
C LYS A 309 -6.22 24.62 8.37
N GLY A 310 -7.03 23.96 9.21
CA GLY A 310 -8.40 23.53 8.86
C GLY A 310 -8.50 22.39 7.84
N TRP A 311 -7.38 21.83 7.39
CA TRP A 311 -7.35 20.60 6.62
C TRP A 311 -7.63 19.40 7.53
N ILE A 312 -8.27 18.37 6.97
CA ILE A 312 -8.46 17.08 7.62
C ILE A 312 -7.84 16.03 6.70
N CYS A 313 -7.03 15.12 7.25
CA CYS A 313 -6.54 13.95 6.54
C CYS A 313 -6.97 12.70 7.31
N LYS A 314 -7.68 11.78 6.65
CA LYS A 314 -8.08 10.48 7.20
C LYS A 314 -7.79 9.41 6.16
N ARG A 315 -6.98 8.40 6.47
CA ARG A 315 -6.58 7.34 5.51
C ARG A 315 -6.07 7.90 4.16
N SER A 316 -5.20 8.91 4.20
CA SER A 316 -4.76 9.69 3.03
C SER A 316 -5.85 10.40 2.21
N GLU A 317 -7.12 10.38 2.62
CA GLU A 317 -8.19 11.23 2.07
C GLU A 317 -8.06 12.64 2.67
N TRP A 318 -7.69 13.60 1.82
CA TRP A 318 -7.55 15.01 2.23
C TRP A 318 -8.83 15.79 2.00
N ASN A 319 -9.47 16.24 3.07
CA ASN A 319 -10.59 17.16 3.02
C ASN A 319 -10.12 18.59 3.32
N PHE A 320 -10.29 19.47 2.34
CA PHE A 320 -9.92 20.88 2.40
C PHE A 320 -11.13 21.83 2.56
N LYS A 321 -12.37 21.32 2.79
CA LYS A 321 -13.59 22.13 2.90
C LYS A 321 -13.45 23.26 3.93
N GLU A 322 -12.80 22.99 5.06
CA GLU A 322 -12.60 23.98 6.12
C GLU A 322 -11.19 24.60 6.14
N ALA A 323 -10.33 24.22 5.18
CA ALA A 323 -8.93 24.61 5.16
C ALA A 323 -8.75 26.11 4.88
N TYR A 324 -7.72 26.71 5.47
CA TYR A 324 -7.38 28.12 5.30
C TYR A 324 -5.88 28.35 5.54
N VAL A 325 -5.37 29.44 5.00
CA VAL A 325 -3.99 29.89 5.21
C VAL A 325 -4.00 31.12 6.11
N THR A 326 -3.30 31.09 7.24
CA THR A 326 -3.08 32.29 8.05
C THR A 326 -1.97 33.15 7.47
N LYS A 327 -2.02 34.45 7.76
CA LYS A 327 -0.87 35.35 7.60
C LYS A 327 0.28 34.91 8.54
#